data_AF-A0A2N0D2Y7-F1
#
_entry.id   AF-A0A2N0D2Y7-F1
#
_cell.length_a   1.000
_cell.length_b   1.000
_cell.length_c   1.000
_cell.angle_alpha   90.00
_cell.angle_beta   90.00
_cell.angle_gamma   90.00
#
_symmetry.space_group_name_H-M   'P 1'
#
loop_
_entity.id
_entity.type
_entity.pdbx_description
1 polymer ?
#
loop_
_entity_poly.entity_id
_entity_poly.type
_entity_poly.pdbx_seq_one_letter_code
_entity_poly.pdbx_strand_id
1 'polypeptide(L)'
;MTAAHFTIEGDLTAVPANDNSQIARLGAAIGKEMPGSFAGRKYVMQEHTYTPSAELAANDNLPPVVAFTGQAGSGKSTATKYLVEQHGYTLVKFAGPLKDMIRAIGFSEREIEGDLKETASASLCGKTPRHAMQTLGTEWGRNCIGESFWVGLWRWRVEQVLQEGGRVVTDDCRFPNEAKAIRRLGGDIFRLAGRGGIAGHHESERGCGDEDLVIVNDGEEALLRMRVWEALHRYG
;
A
#
# COMPACT_ATOMS: atom_id res chain seq x y z
N MET A 1 18.51 -6.01 -27.66
CA MET A 1 18.21 -7.12 -26.74
C MET A 1 16.80 -7.60 -27.07
N THR A 2 16.61 -8.90 -27.22
CA THR A 2 15.36 -9.56 -27.62
C THR A 2 14.25 -9.35 -26.58
N ALA A 3 13.05 -9.00 -27.04
CA ALA A 3 11.86 -8.92 -26.19
C ALA A 3 11.60 -10.28 -25.52
N ALA A 4 11.42 -10.28 -24.20
CA ALA A 4 11.01 -11.48 -23.47
C ALA A 4 9.49 -11.54 -23.47
N HIS A 5 8.93 -12.60 -24.07
CA HIS A 5 7.51 -12.92 -24.00
C HIS A 5 7.27 -13.79 -22.76
N PHE A 6 6.38 -13.37 -21.87
CA PHE A 6 5.91 -14.20 -20.76
C PHE A 6 4.40 -14.35 -20.84
N THR A 7 3.96 -15.60 -21.00
CA THR A 7 2.55 -16.00 -20.91
C THR A 7 2.33 -16.60 -19.54
N ILE A 8 1.36 -16.08 -18.77
CA ILE A 8 0.91 -16.69 -17.51
C ILE A 8 -0.40 -17.42 -17.80
N GLU A 9 -0.39 -18.74 -17.65
CA GLU A 9 -1.57 -19.59 -17.72
C GLU A 9 -2.03 -19.99 -16.31
N GLY A 10 -3.34 -20.03 -16.09
CA GLY A 10 -3.95 -20.50 -14.85
C GLY A 10 -5.10 -21.47 -15.10
N ASP A 11 -5.28 -22.42 -14.17
CA ASP A 11 -6.32 -23.46 -14.26
C ASP A 11 -7.30 -23.38 -13.07
N LEU A 12 -8.56 -23.03 -13.35
CA LEU A 12 -9.64 -22.95 -12.37
C LEU A 12 -10.59 -24.17 -12.45
N THR A 13 -10.22 -25.25 -13.14
CA THR A 13 -11.08 -26.46 -13.26
C THR A 13 -11.22 -27.23 -11.96
N ALA A 14 -10.31 -27.04 -11.00
CA ALA A 14 -10.33 -27.72 -9.70
C ALA A 14 -11.12 -26.97 -8.61
N VAL A 15 -11.63 -25.77 -8.89
CA VAL A 15 -12.42 -24.99 -7.93
C VAL A 15 -13.86 -25.52 -7.93
N PRO A 16 -14.38 -26.02 -6.79
CA PRO A 16 -15.75 -26.52 -6.73
C PRO A 16 -16.73 -25.39 -7.09
N ALA A 17 -17.71 -25.70 -7.93
CA ALA A 17 -18.76 -24.77 -8.31
C ALA A 17 -19.53 -24.33 -7.05
N ASN A 18 -19.27 -23.11 -6.57
CA ASN A 18 -20.05 -22.55 -5.49
C ASN A 18 -21.45 -22.20 -6.04
N ASP A 19 -22.50 -22.54 -5.28
CA ASP A 19 -23.88 -22.31 -5.67
C ASP A 19 -24.12 -20.81 -5.98
N ASN A 20 -24.31 -20.51 -7.27
CA ASN A 20 -24.47 -19.15 -7.81
C ASN A 20 -25.74 -18.43 -7.34
N SER A 21 -26.59 -19.09 -6.54
CA SER A 21 -27.81 -18.49 -5.97
C SER A 21 -27.54 -17.30 -5.04
N GLN A 22 -26.39 -17.29 -4.34
CA GLN A 22 -26.00 -16.16 -3.47
C GLN A 22 -25.36 -15.00 -4.24
N ILE A 23 -24.61 -15.28 -5.31
CA ILE A 23 -23.93 -14.27 -6.14
C ILE A 23 -24.94 -13.47 -6.98
N ALA A 24 -25.99 -14.14 -7.47
CA ALA A 24 -27.07 -13.48 -8.21
C ALA A 24 -27.84 -12.45 -7.34
N ARG A 25 -28.03 -12.72 -6.04
CA ARG A 25 -28.65 -11.77 -5.11
C ARG A 25 -27.74 -10.57 -4.79
N LEU A 26 -26.42 -10.77 -4.82
CA LEU A 26 -25.46 -9.68 -4.61
C LEU A 26 -25.37 -8.75 -5.83
N GLY A 27 -25.41 -9.31 -7.05
CA GLY A 27 -25.37 -8.54 -8.31
C GLY A 27 -26.61 -7.66 -8.53
N ALA A 28 -27.79 -8.14 -8.14
CA ALA A 28 -29.04 -7.37 -8.24
C ALA A 28 -29.07 -6.15 -7.30
N ALA A 29 -28.36 -6.18 -6.17
CA ALA A 29 -28.32 -5.07 -5.20
C ALA A 29 -27.38 -3.91 -5.61
N ILE A 30 -26.48 -4.13 -6.58
CA ILE A 30 -25.48 -3.15 -7.03
C ILE A 30 -25.65 -2.71 -8.49
N GLY A 31 -26.73 -3.12 -9.16
CA GLY A 31 -27.12 -2.60 -10.48
C GLY A 31 -26.13 -2.89 -11.61
N LYS A 32 -25.26 -3.90 -11.47
CA LYS A 32 -24.34 -4.35 -12.53
C LYS A 32 -24.43 -5.85 -12.67
N GLU A 33 -25.00 -6.32 -13.78
CA GLU A 33 -24.73 -7.67 -14.26
C GLU A 33 -23.26 -7.74 -14.69
N MET A 34 -22.46 -8.60 -14.06
CA MET A 34 -21.13 -8.94 -14.57
C MET A 34 -21.26 -10.06 -15.60
N PRO A 35 -20.89 -9.84 -16.88
CA PRO A 35 -20.91 -10.92 -17.85
C PRO A 35 -19.73 -11.86 -17.60
N GLY A 36 -20.03 -13.12 -17.27
CA GLY A 36 -19.05 -14.20 -17.22
C GLY A 36 -19.30 -15.23 -16.14
N SER A 37 -19.46 -16.49 -16.54
CA SER A 37 -19.29 -17.64 -15.65
C SER A 37 -17.79 -17.95 -15.56
N PHE A 38 -17.21 -17.82 -14.36
CA PHE A 38 -15.78 -18.04 -14.10
C PHE A 38 -15.44 -19.44 -13.57
N ALA A 39 -16.44 -20.30 -13.38
CA ALA A 39 -16.24 -21.67 -12.91
C ALA A 39 -15.93 -22.61 -14.08
N GLY A 40 -14.79 -23.31 -14.03
CA GLY A 40 -14.48 -24.43 -14.94
C GLY A 40 -13.82 -24.08 -16.27
N ARG A 41 -13.13 -22.93 -16.42
CA ARG A 41 -12.37 -22.60 -17.64
C ARG A 41 -10.94 -22.18 -17.35
N LYS A 42 -10.04 -22.51 -18.29
CA LYS A 42 -8.67 -21.95 -18.38
C LYS A 42 -8.74 -20.52 -18.91
N TYR A 43 -7.91 -19.63 -18.38
CA TYR A 43 -7.82 -18.24 -18.83
C TYR A 43 -6.40 -17.90 -19.32
N VAL A 44 -6.35 -17.07 -20.36
CA VAL A 44 -5.13 -16.44 -20.89
C VAL A 44 -5.38 -14.94 -20.91
N MET A 45 -4.55 -14.17 -20.19
CA MET A 45 -4.61 -12.70 -20.23
C MET A 45 -3.97 -12.21 -21.53
N GLN A 46 -4.64 -11.31 -22.26
CA GLN A 46 -4.16 -10.80 -23.55
C GLN A 46 -2.87 -9.98 -23.40
N GLU A 47 -1.93 -10.20 -24.32
CA GLU A 47 -0.67 -9.46 -24.44
C GLU A 47 -0.91 -7.97 -24.65
N HIS A 48 -0.29 -7.13 -23.80
CA HIS A 48 -0.19 -5.69 -24.03
C HIS A 48 1.21 -5.37 -24.54
N THR A 49 1.30 -4.87 -25.77
CA THR A 49 2.54 -4.30 -26.31
C THR A 49 2.75 -2.90 -25.74
N TYR A 50 3.72 -2.74 -24.86
CA TYR A 50 4.17 -1.44 -24.35
C TYR A 50 5.42 -0.96 -25.11
N THR A 51 5.44 0.33 -25.46
CA THR A 51 6.63 1.00 -25.99
C THR A 51 7.23 1.81 -24.85
N PRO A 52 8.43 1.48 -24.34
CA PRO A 52 9.06 2.24 -23.27
C PRO A 52 9.33 3.68 -23.73
N SER A 53 8.83 4.66 -22.99
CA SER A 53 9.34 6.03 -23.07
C SER A 53 10.76 6.03 -22.51
N ALA A 54 11.75 6.04 -23.41
CA ALA A 54 13.17 5.80 -23.14
C ALA A 54 13.90 6.92 -22.36
N GLU A 55 13.22 7.73 -21.55
CA GLU A 55 13.84 8.90 -20.89
C GLU A 55 13.96 8.83 -19.37
N LEU A 56 13.51 7.77 -18.69
CA LEU A 56 13.56 7.69 -17.21
C LEU A 56 14.47 6.61 -16.60
N ALA A 57 15.26 5.89 -17.41
CA ALA A 57 16.11 4.81 -16.88
C ALA A 57 17.55 4.89 -17.38
N ALA A 58 18.41 5.59 -16.64
CA ALA A 58 19.84 5.28 -16.47
C ALA A 58 20.50 6.25 -15.45
N ASN A 59 20.94 5.76 -14.28
CA ASN A 59 21.89 6.37 -13.33
C ASN A 59 21.44 7.43 -12.30
N ASP A 60 20.19 7.47 -11.82
CA ASP A 60 19.86 8.34 -10.67
C ASP A 60 20.18 7.71 -9.29
N ASN A 61 20.62 6.43 -9.24
CA ASN A 61 20.94 5.67 -8.02
C ASN A 61 19.84 5.72 -6.93
N LEU A 62 18.59 6.01 -7.30
CA LEU A 62 17.49 6.08 -6.35
C LEU A 62 17.01 4.68 -5.95
N PRO A 63 16.64 4.45 -4.67
CA PRO A 63 16.12 3.17 -4.22
C PRO A 63 14.85 2.76 -4.98
N PRO A 64 14.67 1.48 -5.32
CA PRO A 64 13.44 1.01 -5.96
C PRO A 64 12.22 1.13 -5.05
N VAL A 65 12.44 1.04 -3.73
CA VAL A 65 11.40 1.15 -2.70
C VAL A 65 11.89 2.06 -1.57
N VAL A 66 11.06 3.01 -1.15
CA VAL A 66 11.30 3.84 0.05
C VAL A 66 10.13 3.68 1.00
N ALA A 67 10.42 3.50 2.29
CA ALA A 67 9.42 3.47 3.33
C ALA A 67 9.65 4.57 4.36
N PHE A 68 8.58 5.30 4.70
CA PHE A 68 8.58 6.23 5.82
C PHE A 68 7.90 5.60 7.03
N THR A 69 8.56 5.72 8.18
CA THR A 69 8.02 5.35 9.49
C THR A 69 8.10 6.53 10.47
N GLY A 70 7.43 6.42 11.61
CA GLY A 70 7.34 7.48 12.63
C GLY A 70 5.90 7.81 13.04
N GLN A 71 5.76 8.62 14.10
CA GLN A 71 4.46 8.92 14.72
C GLN A 71 3.50 9.68 13.80
N ALA A 72 2.20 9.63 14.10
CA ALA A 72 1.21 10.49 13.45
C ALA A 72 1.63 11.98 13.55
N GLY A 73 1.53 12.72 12.46
CA GLY A 73 1.95 14.13 12.40
C GLY A 73 3.44 14.37 12.16
N SER A 74 4.29 13.34 12.04
CA SER A 74 5.74 13.53 11.80
C SER A 74 6.12 14.06 10.40
N GLY A 75 5.16 14.23 9.49
CA GLY A 75 5.39 14.72 8.13
C GLY A 75 5.52 13.64 7.05
N LYS A 76 5.17 12.38 7.35
CA LYS A 76 5.29 11.26 6.39
C LYS A 76 4.55 11.52 5.08
N SER A 77 3.28 11.93 5.17
CA SER A 77 2.48 12.21 3.98
C SER A 77 3.06 13.36 3.15
N THR A 78 3.71 14.34 3.78
CA THR A 78 4.44 15.42 3.09
C THR A 78 5.66 14.89 2.35
N ALA A 79 6.48 14.04 3.00
CA ALA A 79 7.64 13.42 2.37
C ALA A 79 7.25 12.48 1.21
N THR A 80 6.18 11.69 1.40
CA THR A 80 5.60 10.83 0.36
C THR A 80 5.13 11.64 -0.84
N LYS A 81 4.38 12.72 -0.61
CA LYS A 81 3.92 13.62 -1.67
C LYS A 81 5.10 14.17 -2.47
N TYR A 82 6.16 14.59 -1.79
CA TYR A 82 7.40 15.03 -2.45
C TYR A 82 8.01 13.94 -3.35
N LEU A 83 8.12 12.69 -2.89
CA LEU A 83 8.64 11.59 -3.74
C LEU A 83 7.75 11.29 -4.95
N VAL A 84 6.43 11.30 -4.76
CA VAL A 84 5.48 11.06 -5.86
C VAL A 84 5.58 12.17 -6.91
N GLU A 85 5.53 13.43 -6.47
CA GLU A 85 5.45 14.58 -7.38
C GLU A 85 6.80 14.91 -8.05
N GLN A 86 7.92 14.70 -7.37
CA GLN A 86 9.23 15.17 -7.84
C GLN A 86 10.17 14.05 -8.30
N HIS A 87 9.91 12.80 -7.89
CA HIS A 87 10.81 11.67 -8.15
C HIS A 87 10.11 10.47 -8.82
N GLY A 88 8.84 10.62 -9.20
CA GLY A 88 8.10 9.59 -9.96
C GLY A 88 7.78 8.32 -9.16
N TYR A 89 7.76 8.40 -7.83
CA TYR A 89 7.38 7.26 -7.00
C TYR A 89 5.87 7.04 -7.02
N THR A 90 5.45 5.78 -6.86
CA THR A 90 4.05 5.38 -6.69
C THR A 90 3.78 5.04 -5.22
N LEU A 91 2.75 5.65 -4.63
CA LEU A 91 2.37 5.36 -3.25
C LEU A 91 1.63 4.01 -3.17
N VAL A 92 2.23 3.03 -2.51
CA VAL A 92 1.61 1.74 -2.19
C VAL A 92 1.62 1.54 -0.69
N LYS A 93 0.44 1.43 -0.07
CA LYS A 93 0.27 1.32 1.39
C LYS A 93 0.03 -0.11 1.82
N PHE A 94 0.59 -0.53 2.97
CA PHE A 94 0.24 -1.84 3.57
C PHE A 94 -1.24 -1.89 3.95
N ALA A 95 -1.76 -0.79 4.50
CA ALA A 95 -3.18 -0.62 4.80
C ALA A 95 -4.03 -0.26 3.56
N GLY A 96 -3.48 -0.29 2.34
CA GLY A 96 -4.24 0.00 1.13
C GLY A 96 -5.46 -0.92 0.97
N PRO A 97 -5.29 -2.24 0.98
CA PRO A 97 -6.41 -3.18 0.81
C PRO A 97 -7.51 -3.04 1.88
N LEU A 98 -7.16 -2.86 3.16
CA LEU A 98 -8.19 -2.67 4.20
C LEU A 98 -8.94 -1.35 4.02
N LYS A 99 -8.28 -0.29 3.52
CA LYS A 99 -8.94 0.98 3.19
C LYS A 99 -9.89 0.81 2.00
N ASP A 100 -9.48 0.00 1.01
CA ASP A 100 -10.34 -0.35 -0.12
C ASP A 100 -11.60 -1.10 0.33
N MET A 101 -11.49 -2.00 1.32
CA MET A 101 -12.64 -2.68 1.92
C MET A 101 -13.58 -1.72 2.64
N ILE A 102 -13.05 -0.79 3.44
CA ILE A 102 -13.87 0.23 4.13
C ILE A 102 -14.54 1.18 3.12
N ARG A 103 -13.85 1.53 2.03
CA ARG A 103 -14.42 2.32 0.94
C ARG A 103 -15.56 1.59 0.25
N ALA A 104 -15.43 0.27 0.05
CA ALA A 104 -16.46 -0.55 -0.59
C ALA A 104 -17.78 -0.59 0.18
N ILE A 105 -17.75 -0.40 1.51
CA ILE A 105 -18.96 -0.32 2.35
C ILE A 105 -19.49 1.11 2.53
N GLY A 106 -19.00 2.07 1.74
CA GLY A 106 -19.59 3.40 1.59
C GLY A 106 -18.91 4.54 2.35
N PHE A 107 -17.72 4.34 2.92
CA PHE A 107 -16.99 5.40 3.61
C PHE A 107 -16.16 6.25 2.64
N SER A 108 -16.15 7.55 2.88
CA SER A 108 -15.43 8.55 2.10
C SER A 108 -13.96 8.69 2.49
N GLU A 109 -13.14 9.34 1.64
CA GLU A 109 -11.75 9.65 1.99
C GLU A 109 -11.61 10.47 3.27
N ARG A 110 -12.59 11.33 3.59
CA ARG A 110 -12.57 12.10 4.84
C ARG A 110 -12.70 11.21 6.06
N GLU A 111 -13.43 10.11 5.95
CA GLU A 111 -13.61 9.12 7.01
C GLU A 111 -12.47 8.09 7.04
N ILE A 112 -11.80 7.83 5.91
CA ILE A 112 -10.72 6.83 5.84
C ILE A 112 -9.35 7.46 6.17
N GLU A 113 -9.00 8.57 5.54
CA GLU A 113 -7.69 9.22 5.70
C GLU A 113 -7.79 10.61 6.35
N GLY A 114 -8.95 11.26 6.25
CA GLY A 114 -9.14 12.66 6.62
C GLY A 114 -9.51 12.93 8.09
N ASP A 115 -10.29 13.99 8.28
CA ASP A 115 -10.65 14.58 9.56
C ASP A 115 -11.81 13.87 10.28
N LEU A 116 -12.59 13.06 9.57
CA LEU A 116 -13.74 12.34 10.12
C LEU A 116 -13.43 10.92 10.59
N LYS A 117 -12.18 10.46 10.45
CA LYS A 117 -11.79 9.08 10.80
C LYS A 117 -11.93 8.73 12.28
N GLU A 118 -11.93 9.73 13.15
CA GLU A 118 -12.14 9.58 14.59
C GLU A 118 -13.60 9.91 15.01
N THR A 119 -14.48 10.20 14.05
CA THR A 119 -15.90 10.51 14.32
C THR A 119 -16.70 9.21 14.36
N ALA A 120 -17.55 9.06 15.38
CA ALA A 120 -18.42 7.90 15.51
C ALA A 120 -19.43 7.86 14.35
N SER A 121 -19.64 6.66 13.78
CA SER A 121 -20.58 6.43 12.69
C SER A 121 -21.69 5.50 13.15
N ALA A 122 -22.94 5.87 12.86
CA ALA A 122 -24.09 5.00 13.09
C ALA A 122 -23.98 3.70 12.28
N SER A 123 -23.44 3.77 11.06
CA SER A 123 -23.22 2.61 10.18
C SER A 123 -22.15 1.64 10.71
N LEU A 124 -21.30 2.08 11.64
CA LEU A 124 -20.34 1.24 12.38
C LEU A 124 -20.83 0.97 13.81
N CYS A 125 -22.15 0.98 14.05
CA CYS A 125 -22.74 0.72 15.37
C CYS A 125 -22.17 1.63 16.47
N GLY A 126 -21.93 2.91 16.14
CA GLY A 126 -21.36 3.90 17.06
C GLY A 126 -19.84 3.87 17.17
N LYS A 127 -19.15 3.01 16.42
CA LYS A 127 -17.68 3.01 16.34
C LYS A 127 -17.16 4.01 15.30
N THR A 128 -15.88 4.33 15.40
CA THR A 128 -15.19 5.23 14.46
C THR A 128 -14.62 4.44 13.27
N PRO A 129 -14.46 5.06 12.08
CA PRO A 129 -13.72 4.47 10.97
C PRO A 129 -12.30 4.02 11.36
N ARG A 130 -11.61 4.79 12.23
CA ARG A 130 -10.32 4.41 12.81
C ARG A 130 -10.39 3.07 13.51
N HIS A 131 -11.37 2.89 14.40
CA HIS A 131 -11.54 1.66 15.15
C HIS A 131 -11.80 0.48 14.21
N ALA A 132 -12.69 0.66 13.23
CA ALA A 132 -12.99 -0.37 12.23
C ALA A 132 -11.74 -0.77 11.42
N MET A 133 -10.94 0.20 10.96
CA MET A 133 -9.70 -0.09 10.23
C MET A 133 -8.65 -0.80 11.11
N GLN A 134 -8.55 -0.42 12.39
CA GLN A 134 -7.63 -1.06 13.33
C GLN A 134 -8.01 -2.52 13.55
N THR A 135 -9.26 -2.81 13.91
CA THR A 135 -9.71 -4.18 14.18
C THR A 135 -9.74 -5.03 12.90
N LEU A 136 -10.12 -4.46 11.76
CA LEU A 136 -10.03 -5.15 10.47
C LEU A 136 -8.58 -5.51 10.13
N GLY A 137 -7.63 -4.59 10.38
CA GLY A 137 -6.21 -4.82 10.15
C GLY A 137 -5.61 -5.87 11.07
N THR A 138 -5.87 -5.79 12.37
CA THR A 138 -5.20 -6.65 13.36
C THR A 138 -6.03 -7.87 13.73
N GLU A 139 -7.21 -7.69 14.30
CA GLU A 139 -8.04 -8.80 14.78
C GLU A 139 -8.44 -9.73 13.62
N TRP A 140 -9.02 -9.19 12.55
CA TRP A 140 -9.42 -10.02 11.42
C TRP A 140 -8.22 -10.38 10.53
N GLY A 141 -7.51 -9.38 9.98
CA GLY A 141 -6.44 -9.62 9.01
C GLY A 141 -5.26 -10.39 9.59
N ARG A 142 -4.64 -9.86 10.65
CA ARG A 142 -3.44 -10.47 11.24
C ARG A 142 -3.77 -11.73 12.04
N ASN A 143 -4.75 -11.69 12.94
CA ASN A 143 -4.99 -12.78 13.88
C ASN A 143 -5.85 -13.91 13.29
N CYS A 144 -6.85 -13.60 12.44
CA CYS A 144 -7.68 -14.65 11.82
C CYS A 144 -7.11 -15.18 10.49
N ILE A 145 -6.54 -14.34 9.63
CA ILE A 145 -6.01 -14.77 8.32
C ILE A 145 -4.51 -15.11 8.39
N GLY A 146 -3.71 -14.20 8.94
CA GLY A 146 -2.31 -14.47 9.24
C GLY A 146 -1.41 -13.24 9.14
N GLU A 147 -0.30 -13.28 9.88
CA GLU A 147 0.62 -12.15 10.01
C GLU A 147 1.21 -11.62 8.70
N SER A 148 1.32 -12.47 7.68
CA SER A 148 1.88 -12.12 6.37
C SER A 148 0.83 -11.67 5.35
N PHE A 149 -0.46 -11.64 5.72
CA PHE A 149 -1.55 -11.37 4.78
C PHE A 149 -1.41 -10.01 4.09
N TRP A 150 -1.34 -8.92 4.87
CA TRP A 150 -1.19 -7.56 4.34
C TRP A 150 0.13 -7.36 3.60
N VAL A 151 1.22 -7.96 4.09
CA VAL A 151 2.53 -7.92 3.45
C VAL A 151 2.50 -8.60 2.08
N GLY A 152 1.80 -9.73 1.95
CA GLY A 152 1.64 -10.43 0.68
C GLY A 152 0.87 -9.61 -0.35
N LEU A 153 -0.24 -8.99 0.05
CA LEU A 153 -1.04 -8.11 -0.81
C LEU A 153 -0.25 -6.86 -1.24
N TRP A 154 0.48 -6.25 -0.30
CA TRP A 154 1.36 -5.12 -0.60
C TRP A 154 2.44 -5.52 -1.59
N ARG A 155 3.15 -6.64 -1.34
CA ARG A 155 4.24 -7.11 -2.19
C ARG A 155 3.76 -7.34 -3.63
N TRP A 156 2.60 -7.97 -3.80
CA TRP A 156 2.01 -8.18 -5.12
C TRP A 156 1.83 -6.86 -5.88
N ARG A 157 1.27 -5.82 -5.23
CA ARG A 157 1.11 -4.49 -5.85
C ARG A 157 2.46 -3.83 -6.16
N VAL A 158 3.44 -3.95 -5.27
CA VAL A 158 4.78 -3.38 -5.48
C VAL A 158 5.51 -4.05 -6.64
N GLU A 159 5.45 -5.37 -6.74
CA GLU A 159 6.09 -6.11 -7.82
C GLU A 159 5.55 -5.70 -9.19
N GLN A 160 4.26 -5.38 -9.32
CA GLN A 160 3.70 -4.84 -10.57
C GLN A 160 4.33 -3.49 -10.95
N VAL A 161 4.40 -2.55 -10.00
CA VAL A 161 5.02 -1.23 -10.23
C VAL A 161 6.49 -1.37 -10.64
N LEU A 162 7.24 -2.24 -9.95
CA LEU A 162 8.66 -2.45 -10.25
C LEU A 162 8.88 -3.14 -11.60
N GLN A 163 8.01 -4.09 -11.99
CA GLN A 163 8.06 -4.74 -13.31
C GLN A 163 7.81 -3.75 -14.45
N GLU A 164 7.01 -2.72 -14.21
CA GLU A 164 6.78 -1.61 -15.14
C GLU A 164 7.93 -0.57 -15.14
N GLY A 165 9.00 -0.80 -14.37
CA GLY A 165 10.13 0.12 -14.24
C GLY A 165 9.87 1.31 -13.32
N GLY A 166 8.78 1.28 -12.55
CA GLY A 166 8.45 2.32 -11.57
C GLY A 166 9.21 2.17 -10.25
N ARG A 167 8.98 3.13 -9.34
CA ARG A 167 9.48 3.11 -7.96
C ARG A 167 8.32 3.19 -6.97
N VAL A 168 8.50 2.67 -5.76
CA VAL A 168 7.43 2.63 -4.75
C VAL A 168 7.79 3.40 -3.51
N VAL A 169 6.85 4.19 -2.99
CA VAL A 169 6.91 4.77 -1.65
C VAL A 169 5.79 4.20 -0.77
N THR A 170 6.11 3.93 0.50
CA THR A 170 5.15 3.50 1.52
C THR A 170 5.25 4.39 2.75
N ASP A 171 4.13 4.83 3.31
CA ASP A 171 4.12 5.77 4.46
C ASP A 171 3.53 5.19 5.77
N ASP A 172 3.24 3.90 5.75
CA ASP A 172 2.59 3.17 6.83
C ASP A 172 3.32 1.89 7.26
N CYS A 173 4.65 1.85 7.11
CA CYS A 173 5.49 0.77 7.64
C CYS A 173 5.56 0.86 9.19
N ARG A 174 4.98 -0.14 9.85
CA ARG A 174 4.71 -0.17 11.29
C ARG A 174 5.16 -1.48 11.95
N PHE A 175 5.37 -2.56 11.20
CA PHE A 175 5.70 -3.87 11.74
C PHE A 175 7.04 -4.42 11.23
N PRO A 176 7.78 -5.24 12.02
CA PRO A 176 9.05 -5.81 11.58
C PRO A 176 8.96 -6.69 10.33
N ASN A 177 7.82 -7.36 10.10
CA ASN A 177 7.63 -8.17 8.89
C ASN A 177 7.44 -7.32 7.62
N GLU A 178 6.89 -6.11 7.76
CA GLU A 178 6.80 -5.12 6.69
C GLU A 178 8.18 -4.58 6.33
N ALA A 179 8.98 -4.18 7.32
CA ALA A 179 10.36 -3.75 7.12
C ALA A 179 11.18 -4.82 6.38
N LYS A 180 11.13 -6.08 6.83
CA LYS A 180 11.77 -7.21 6.15
C LYS A 180 11.33 -7.37 4.69
N ALA A 181 10.07 -7.07 4.36
CA ALA A 181 9.59 -7.16 2.99
C ALA A 181 10.17 -6.04 2.11
N ILE A 182 10.25 -4.81 2.64
CA ILE A 182 10.90 -3.68 1.97
C ILE A 182 12.39 -3.99 1.69
N ARG A 183 13.11 -4.52 2.68
CA ARG A 183 14.54 -4.92 2.51
C ARG A 183 14.76 -5.93 1.40
N ARG A 184 13.90 -6.93 1.30
CA ARG A 184 13.99 -7.96 0.25
C ARG A 184 13.83 -7.40 -1.16
N LEU A 185 13.24 -6.21 -1.30
CA LEU A 185 13.08 -5.49 -2.55
C LEU A 185 14.17 -4.43 -2.77
N GLY A 186 15.24 -4.44 -1.96
CA GLY A 186 16.31 -3.45 -2.03
C GLY A 186 15.88 -2.05 -1.58
N GLY A 187 14.87 -1.97 -0.70
CA GLY A 187 14.33 -0.70 -0.24
C GLY A 187 14.96 -0.13 1.02
N ASP A 188 14.86 1.19 1.12
CA ASP A 188 15.33 1.98 2.27
C ASP A 188 14.17 2.37 3.18
N ILE A 189 14.44 2.44 4.49
CA ILE A 189 13.46 2.73 5.53
C ILE A 189 13.92 3.96 6.31
N PHE A 190 13.19 5.06 6.17
CA PHE A 190 13.48 6.33 6.84
C PHE A 190 12.48 6.63 7.95
N ARG A 191 12.99 6.90 9.16
CA ARG A 191 12.15 7.35 10.29
C ARG A 191 12.07 8.87 10.33
N LEU A 192 10.87 9.43 10.20
CA LEU A 192 10.64 10.85 10.44
C LEU A 192 10.41 11.14 11.92
N ALA A 193 11.14 12.10 12.48
CA ALA A 193 11.06 12.55 13.89
C ALA A 193 11.01 14.08 14.01
N GLY A 194 10.77 14.65 15.19
CA GLY A 194 11.00 16.08 15.47
C GLY A 194 9.76 16.96 15.73
N ARG A 195 8.60 16.68 15.11
CA ARG A 195 7.38 17.50 15.30
C ARG A 195 6.48 17.10 16.49
N GLY A 196 6.95 16.23 17.39
CA GLY A 196 6.17 15.80 18.56
C GLY A 196 4.86 15.11 18.19
N GLY A 197 4.95 13.94 17.56
CA GLY A 197 3.76 13.19 17.15
C GLY A 197 2.93 12.71 18.34
N ILE A 198 1.66 12.42 18.08
CA ILE A 198 0.77 11.85 19.09
C ILE A 198 1.12 10.37 19.22
N ALA A 199 1.58 9.95 20.40
CA ALA A 199 1.79 8.54 20.71
C ALA A 199 0.44 7.86 20.89
N GLY A 200 0.07 6.95 19.98
CA GLY A 200 -1.07 6.06 20.17
C GLY A 200 -0.66 4.78 20.90
N HIS A 201 -1.61 4.15 21.61
CA HIS A 201 -1.37 2.94 22.39
C HIS A 201 -1.47 1.62 21.58
N HIS A 202 -1.89 1.68 20.32
CA HIS A 202 -2.08 0.50 19.48
C HIS A 202 -0.72 -0.03 18.98
N GLU A 203 -0.57 -1.35 18.81
CA GLU A 203 0.69 -1.99 18.38
C GLU A 203 1.26 -1.39 17.09
N SER A 204 0.36 -0.92 16.22
CA SER A 204 0.67 -0.29 14.95
C SER A 204 1.30 1.11 15.07
N GLU A 205 1.47 1.67 16.28
CA GLU A 205 2.03 3.01 16.52
C GLU A 205 3.49 2.98 17.04
N ARG A 206 4.05 1.79 17.32
CA ARG A 206 5.43 1.64 17.84
C ARG A 206 6.52 1.86 16.80
N GLY A 207 6.18 1.82 15.51
CA GLY A 207 7.14 1.83 14.40
C GLY A 207 7.79 0.46 14.17
N CYS A 208 8.48 0.31 13.04
CA CYS A 208 9.04 -0.99 12.63
C CYS A 208 10.32 -1.41 13.39
N GLY A 209 11.06 -0.45 13.97
CA GLY A 209 12.29 -0.70 14.75
C GLY A 209 13.52 -1.10 13.92
N ASP A 210 13.49 -0.87 12.61
CA ASP A 210 14.53 -1.29 11.65
C ASP A 210 14.81 -0.20 10.60
N GLU A 211 14.85 1.07 11.03
CA GLU A 211 15.15 2.20 10.15
C GLU A 211 16.65 2.34 9.81
N ASP A 212 16.97 2.75 8.58
CA ASP A 212 18.34 3.08 8.15
C ASP A 212 18.79 4.43 8.68
N LEU A 213 17.85 5.38 8.66
CA LEU A 213 18.12 6.78 8.88
C LEU A 213 16.96 7.44 9.59
N VAL A 214 17.29 8.31 10.54
CA VAL A 214 16.35 9.23 11.15
C VAL A 214 16.45 10.56 10.42
N ILE A 215 15.35 10.98 9.78
CA ILE A 215 15.21 12.30 9.20
C ILE A 215 14.46 13.18 10.22
N VAL A 216 15.15 14.20 10.70
CA VAL A 216 14.54 15.18 11.61
C VAL A 216 13.66 16.12 10.77
N ASN A 217 12.46 16.40 11.26
CA ASN A 217 11.50 17.37 10.74
C ASN A 217 11.26 18.40 11.85
N ASP A 218 12.11 19.42 11.91
CA ASP A 218 12.13 20.49 12.93
C ASP A 218 12.05 21.90 12.32
N GLY A 219 11.87 22.00 11.01
CA GLY A 219 11.80 23.27 10.30
C GLY A 219 10.67 23.28 9.27
N GLU A 220 10.75 24.19 8.32
CA GLU A 220 9.78 24.34 7.25
C GLU A 220 9.80 23.15 6.27
N GLU A 221 8.75 23.04 5.45
CA GLU A 221 8.61 21.94 4.50
C GLU A 221 9.79 21.84 3.52
N ALA A 222 10.39 22.96 3.12
CA ALA A 222 11.56 22.97 2.24
C ALA A 222 12.76 22.25 2.87
N LEU A 223 12.97 22.40 4.19
CA LEU A 223 14.04 21.71 4.91
C LEU A 223 13.79 20.19 4.96
N LEU A 224 12.54 19.78 5.16
CA LEU A 224 12.17 18.35 5.10
C LEU A 224 12.48 17.77 3.72
N ARG A 225 12.07 18.46 2.64
CA ARG A 225 12.33 18.01 1.25
C ARG A 225 13.83 17.87 0.97
N MET A 226 14.64 18.84 1.40
CA MET A 226 16.09 18.80 1.28
C MET A 226 16.69 17.57 1.98
N ARG A 227 16.30 17.31 3.24
CA ARG A 227 16.80 16.16 4.00
C ARG A 227 16.34 14.81 3.43
N VAL A 228 15.13 14.74 2.87
CA VAL A 228 14.66 13.56 2.15
C VAL A 228 15.50 13.34 0.89
N TRP A 229 15.78 14.40 0.13
CA TRP A 229 16.64 14.32 -1.05
C TRP A 229 18.06 13.83 -0.70
N GLU A 230 18.68 14.35 0.36
CA GLU A 230 19.99 13.89 0.85
C GLU A 230 19.97 12.41 1.25
N ALA A 231 18.89 11.97 1.92
CA ALA A 231 18.73 10.58 2.33
C ALA A 231 18.70 9.60 1.16
N LEU A 232 18.01 9.96 0.06
CA LEU A 232 17.91 9.12 -1.15
C LEU A 232 19.26 8.86 -1.82
N HIS A 233 20.19 9.81 -1.73
CA HIS A 233 21.48 9.77 -2.45
C HIS A 233 22.63 9.26 -1.59
N ARG A 234 22.38 8.88 -0.33
CA ARG A 234 23.44 8.54 0.63
C ARG A 234 24.21 7.27 0.27
N TYR A 235 23.63 6.37 -0.52
CA TYR A 235 24.25 5.12 -0.95
C TYR A 235 24.60 5.10 -2.45
N GLY A 236 24.51 6.25 -3.13
CA GLY A 236 24.76 6.42 -4.56
C GLY A 236 26.18 6.85 -4.91
#